data_AF-A0A7W9YPS2-F1
#
_entry.id   AF-A0A7W9YPS2-F1
#
_cell.length_a   1.000
_cell.length_b   1.000
_cell.length_c   1.000
_cell.angle_alpha   90.00
_cell.angle_beta   90.00
_cell.angle_gamma   90.00
#
_symmetry.space_group_name_H-M   'P 1'
#
loop_
_entity.id
_entity.type
_entity.pdbx_description
1 polymer ?
#
loop_
_entity_poly.entity_id
_entity_poly.type
_entity_poly.pdbx_seq_one_letter_code
_entity_poly.pdbx_strand_id
1 'polypeptide(L)'
;MKFIKPKNTNADKVDWLISERTQAIVKYYAEYTEYSESEVADKFLQNILDDKDFIKWIEQKRNNKRLIKQMEIEDMVKVKSIG
;
A
#
# COMPACT_ATOMS: atom_id res chain seq x y z
N MET A 1 -0.08 -10.00 -5.84
CA MET A 1 -1.35 -9.27 -6.12
C MET A 1 -1.32 -8.66 -7.50
N LYS A 2 -2.48 -8.24 -8.05
CA LYS A 2 -2.51 -7.38 -9.25
C LYS A 2 -2.35 -5.94 -8.81
N PHE A 3 -1.17 -5.37 -9.03
CA PHE A 3 -0.86 -4.00 -8.62
C PHE A 3 -1.37 -2.98 -9.64
N ILE A 4 -1.72 -1.79 -9.16
CA ILE A 4 -2.27 -0.71 -9.95
C ILE A 4 -1.11 0.07 -10.59
N LYS A 5 -1.21 0.38 -11.89
CA LYS A 5 -0.23 1.21 -12.58
C LYS A 5 -0.56 2.70 -12.46
N PRO A 6 0.46 3.58 -12.36
CA PRO A 6 0.24 5.01 -12.23
C PRO A 6 -0.54 5.56 -13.44
N LYS A 7 -1.51 6.44 -13.17
CA LYS A 7 -2.22 7.23 -14.18
C LYS A 7 -1.83 8.70 -14.05
N ASN A 8 -1.62 9.38 -15.17
CA ASN A 8 -1.28 10.80 -15.25
C ASN A 8 -2.53 11.67 -15.16
N THR A 9 -3.21 11.65 -14.01
CA THR A 9 -4.41 12.46 -13.78
C THR A 9 -4.24 13.30 -12.52
N ASN A 10 -4.55 14.59 -12.63
CA ASN A 10 -4.71 15.52 -11.50
C ASN A 10 -5.74 14.92 -10.55
N ALA A 11 -5.27 14.25 -9.50
CA ALA A 11 -6.13 13.62 -8.52
C ALA A 11 -6.63 14.67 -7.54
N ASP A 12 -7.95 14.79 -7.41
CA ASP A 12 -8.56 15.57 -6.36
C ASP A 12 -8.21 15.00 -4.98
N LYS A 13 -8.25 15.85 -3.94
CA LYS A 13 -8.15 15.37 -2.55
C LYS A 13 -9.37 14.48 -2.27
N VAL A 14 -9.13 13.20 -2.02
CA VAL A 14 -10.19 12.23 -1.72
C VAL A 14 -10.18 11.92 -0.23
N ASP A 15 -11.31 12.19 0.44
CA ASP A 15 -11.68 11.46 1.65
C ASP A 15 -12.01 10.02 1.24
N TRP A 16 -11.41 9.03 1.91
CA TRP A 16 -11.43 7.63 1.49
C TRP A 16 -12.86 7.07 1.37
N LEU A 17 -13.43 7.14 0.17
CA LEU A 17 -14.74 6.59 -0.16
C LEU A 17 -14.56 5.18 -0.74
N ILE A 18 -14.93 4.19 0.07
CA ILE A 18 -14.88 2.78 -0.30
C ILE A 18 -16.30 2.34 -0.69
N SER A 19 -16.45 1.68 -1.84
CA SER A 19 -17.76 1.19 -2.30
C SER A 19 -18.38 0.18 -1.32
N GLU A 20 -19.72 0.16 -1.22
CA GLU A 20 -20.45 -0.79 -0.37
C GLU A 20 -20.04 -2.25 -0.62
N ARG A 21 -19.81 -2.59 -1.90
CA ARG A 21 -19.32 -3.91 -2.29
C ARG A 21 -17.98 -4.24 -1.63
N THR A 22 -17.04 -3.29 -1.62
CA THR A 22 -15.73 -3.49 -1.02
C THR A 22 -15.83 -3.58 0.51
N GLN A 23 -16.69 -2.78 1.13
CA GLN A 23 -16.95 -2.88 2.57
C GLN A 23 -17.49 -4.27 2.94
N ALA A 24 -18.46 -4.79 2.18
CA ALA A 24 -18.99 -6.14 2.39
C ALA A 24 -17.90 -7.22 2.27
N ILE A 25 -16.97 -7.09 1.31
CA ILE A 25 -15.83 -8.02 1.17
C ILE A 25 -14.97 -7.99 2.43
N VAL A 26 -14.60 -6.80 2.91
CA VAL A 26 -13.77 -6.65 4.12
C VAL A 26 -14.49 -7.23 5.33
N LYS A 27 -15.78 -6.94 5.50
CA LYS A 27 -16.61 -7.49 6.58
C LYS A 27 -16.63 -9.01 6.62
N TYR A 28 -17.00 -9.66 5.52
CA TYR A 28 -17.07 -11.12 5.49
C TYR A 28 -15.70 -11.79 5.61
N TYR A 29 -14.64 -11.13 5.13
CA TYR A 29 -13.28 -11.62 5.31
C TYR A 29 -12.80 -11.47 6.76
N ALA A 30 -13.17 -10.38 7.43
CA ALA A 30 -12.93 -10.16 8.85
C ALA A 30 -13.63 -11.25 9.69
N GLU A 31 -14.92 -11.53 9.41
CA GLU A 31 -15.66 -12.63 10.04
C GLU A 31 -14.98 -14.00 9.81
N TYR A 32 -14.51 -14.29 8.60
CA TYR A 32 -13.83 -15.55 8.28
C TYR A 32 -12.47 -15.70 8.98
N THR A 33 -11.73 -14.61 9.14
CA THR A 33 -10.36 -14.62 9.69
C THR A 33 -10.32 -14.34 11.19
N GLU A 34 -11.46 -14.07 11.81
CA GLU A 34 -11.61 -13.66 13.22
C GLU A 34 -10.83 -12.37 13.57
N TYR A 35 -10.53 -11.55 12.56
CA TYR A 35 -9.96 -10.21 12.74
C TYR A 35 -11.03 -9.14 12.71
N SER A 36 -10.69 -7.95 13.20
CA SER A 36 -11.52 -6.77 12.96
C SER A 36 -11.43 -6.29 11.50
N GLU A 37 -12.47 -5.61 11.01
CA GLU A 37 -12.46 -5.00 9.68
C GLU A 37 -11.26 -4.05 9.48
N SER A 38 -10.91 -3.29 10.53
CA SER A 38 -9.74 -2.40 10.53
C SER A 38 -8.43 -3.16 10.38
N GLU A 39 -8.23 -4.25 11.10
CA GLU A 39 -7.01 -5.06 10.99
C GLU A 39 -6.88 -5.72 9.61
N VAL A 40 -8.00 -6.20 9.05
CA VAL A 40 -8.02 -6.73 7.69
C VAL A 40 -7.63 -5.65 6.69
N ALA A 41 -8.22 -4.46 6.81
CA ALA A 41 -7.91 -3.33 5.94
C ALA A 41 -6.43 -2.95 6.03
N ASP A 42 -5.91 -2.76 7.25
CA ASP A 42 -4.51 -2.38 7.47
C ASP A 42 -3.54 -3.43 6.94
N LYS A 43 -3.72 -4.71 7.31
CA LYS A 43 -2.86 -5.80 6.83
C LYS A 43 -2.90 -5.94 5.32
N PHE A 44 -4.09 -5.80 4.72
CA PHE A 44 -4.23 -5.97 3.28
C PHE A 44 -3.65 -4.80 2.50
N LEU A 45 -3.77 -3.57 3.02
CA LEU A 45 -3.17 -2.38 2.42
C LEU A 45 -1.63 -2.39 2.50
N GLN A 46 -1.05 -2.97 3.54
CA GLN A 46 0.41 -3.15 3.64
C GLN A 46 0.98 -3.99 2.48
N ASN A 47 0.19 -4.91 1.91
CA ASN A 47 0.63 -5.69 0.74
C ASN A 47 0.94 -4.84 -0.50
N ILE A 48 0.57 -3.54 -0.54
CA ILE A 48 1.01 -2.62 -1.60
C ILE A 48 2.55 -2.51 -1.63
N LEU A 49 3.23 -2.70 -0.49
CA LEU A 49 4.68 -2.65 -0.40
C LEU A 49 5.37 -3.81 -1.15
N ASP A 50 4.64 -4.88 -1.51
CA ASP A 50 5.14 -5.96 -2.34
C ASP A 50 5.29 -5.56 -3.83
N ASP A 51 4.75 -4.40 -4.24
CA ASP A 51 4.94 -3.88 -5.59
C ASP A 51 6.38 -3.37 -5.78
N LYS A 52 7.22 -4.20 -6.41
CA LYS A 52 8.62 -3.86 -6.71
C LYS A 52 8.76 -2.60 -7.55
N ASP A 53 7.79 -2.31 -8.43
CA ASP A 53 7.82 -1.10 -9.26
C ASP A 53 7.49 0.14 -8.42
N PHE A 54 6.58 0.00 -7.44
CA PHE A 54 6.30 1.05 -6.46
C PHE A 54 7.53 1.37 -5.60
N ILE A 55 8.22 0.33 -5.07
CA ILE A 55 9.45 0.52 -4.30
C ILE A 55 10.53 1.21 -5.15
N LYS A 56 10.72 0.79 -6.40
CA LYS A 56 11.66 1.46 -7.34
C LYS A 56 11.29 2.92 -7.58
N TRP A 57 10.00 3.22 -7.68
CA TRP A 57 9.53 4.60 -7.85
C TRP A 57 9.82 5.47 -6.61
N ILE A 58 9.66 4.91 -5.40
CA ILE A 58 10.04 5.60 -4.15
C ILE A 58 11.55 5.87 -4.11
N GLU A 59 12.38 4.91 -4.52
CA GLU A 59 13.84 5.06 -4.60
C GLU A 59 14.25 6.22 -5.51
N GLN A 60 13.52 6.42 -6.62
CA GLN A 60 13.80 7.48 -7.59
C GLN A 60 13.31 8.88 -7.16
N LYS A 61 12.52 9.00 -6.09
CA LYS A 61 12.05 10.31 -5.61
C LYS A 61 13.15 11.11 -4.91
N ARG A 62 13.22 12.41 -5.24
CA ARG A 62 14.03 13.38 -4.49
C ARG A 62 13.54 13.46 -3.04
N ASN A 63 14.45 13.47 -2.08
CA ASN A 63 14.16 13.50 -0.63
C ASN A 63 13.30 12.31 -0.13
N ASN A 64 13.50 11.12 -0.69
CA ASN A 64 12.80 9.88 -0.32
C ASN A 64 13.03 9.39 1.12
N LYS A 65 14.08 9.85 1.83
CA LYS A 65 14.39 9.40 3.22
C LYS A 65 13.21 9.53 4.18
N ARG A 66 12.43 10.62 4.10
CA ARG A 66 11.24 10.80 4.94
C ARG A 66 10.13 9.82 4.58
N LEU A 67 9.94 9.55 3.29
CA LEU A 67 8.93 8.60 2.79
C LEU A 67 9.27 7.17 3.21
N ILE A 68 10.53 6.77 3.04
CA ILE A 68 11.03 5.45 3.42
C ILE A 68 10.79 5.22 4.92
N LYS A 69 11.12 6.19 5.77
CA LYS A 69 10.94 6.10 7.22
C LYS A 69 9.46 6.06 7.65
N GLN A 70 8.59 6.80 6.97
CA GLN A 70 7.15 6.78 7.26
C GLN A 70 6.50 5.45 6.88
N MET A 71 7.07 4.73 5.91
CA MET A 71 6.57 3.45 5.43
C MET A 71 7.32 2.26 6.03
N GLU A 72 8.34 2.50 6.86
CA GLU A 72 9.18 1.48 7.51
C GLU A 72 9.82 0.48 6.51
N ILE A 73 10.18 0.97 5.32
CA ILE A 73 10.74 0.15 4.22
C ILE A 73 12.26 0.26 4.05
N GLU A 74 12.98 0.73 5.09
CA GLU A 74 14.43 0.90 5.04
C GLU A 74 15.16 -0.36 4.56
N ASP A 75 14.74 -1.53 5.04
CA ASP A 75 15.40 -2.80 4.73
C ASP A 75 15.09 -3.25 3.30
N MET A 76 13.88 -3.00 2.81
CA MET A 76 13.47 -3.33 1.43
C MET A 76 14.25 -2.53 0.39
N VAL A 77 14.63 -1.29 0.74
CA VAL A 77 15.42 -0.40 -0.13
C VAL A 77 16.92 -0.73 -0.06
N LYS A 78 17.46 -1.06 1.13
CA LYS A 78 18.89 -1.38 1.30
C LYS A 78 19.31 -2.69 0.63
N VAL A 79 18.45 -3.71 0.61
CA VAL A 79 18.77 -5.03 0.02
C VAL A 79 19.12 -4.94 -1.48
N LYS A 80 18.65 -3.91 -2.20
CA LYS A 80 18.97 -3.71 -3.63
C LYS A 80 20.31 -3.03 -3.91
N SER A 81 20.97 -2.41 -2.93
CA SER A 81 22.24 -1.70 -3.19
C SER A 81 23.49 -2.58 -3.10
N ILE A 82 23.33 -3.91 -2.92
CA ILE A 82 24.43 -4.88 -2.77
C ILE A 82 24.44 -5.89 -3.95
N GLY A 83 23.78 -5.56 -5.08
CA GLY A 83 23.80 -6.34 -6.31
C GLY A 83 24.58 -5.66 -7.42
#